data_AF-A0A820JFA7-F1
#
_entry.id   AF-A0A820JFA7-F1
#
_cell.length_a   1.000
_cell.length_b   1.000
_cell.length_c   1.000
_cell.angle_alpha   90.00
_cell.angle_beta   90.00
_cell.angle_gamma   90.00
#
_symmetry.space_group_name_H-M   'P 1'
#
loop_
_entity.id
_entity.type
_entity.pdbx_description
1 polymer ?
#
loop_
_entity_poly.entity_id
_entity_poly.type
_entity_poly.pdbx_seq_one_letter_code
_entity_poly.pdbx_strand_id
1 'polypeptide(L)'
;ALARNRIKSQALSIEDLLPENVREVQQHSAELPVYAWINLIKTDMESILNVFENDEQMKRAKNSSDIDKRTFYVDYHCSNLLVFHYTQKQRIANHYLVRDHLLYLQDKSSCIAAHSLRKLITRKDNICLAYVSGGLFLQLLLVLTDDLESKIYAFGARSDENIRDIQAKIKSLGASEK
;
A
#
# COMPACT_ATOMS: atom_id res chain seq x y z
N ALA A 1 -24.94 17.48 -8.75
CA ALA A 1 -25.23 17.57 -7.30
C ALA A 1 -24.20 18.42 -6.56
N LEU A 2 -22.90 18.13 -6.68
CA LEU A 2 -21.81 18.82 -5.95
C LEU A 2 -21.77 20.36 -6.16
N ALA A 3 -21.86 20.83 -7.40
CA ALA A 3 -21.84 22.28 -7.70
C ALA A 3 -23.02 23.04 -7.05
N ARG A 4 -24.22 22.44 -7.01
CA ARG A 4 -25.40 23.02 -6.35
C ARG A 4 -25.22 23.09 -4.83
N ASN A 5 -24.63 22.06 -4.23
CA ASN A 5 -24.29 22.08 -2.80
C ASN A 5 -23.26 23.17 -2.49
N ARG A 6 -22.21 23.34 -3.31
CA ARG A 6 -21.19 24.39 -3.14
C ARG A 6 -21.77 25.80 -3.12
N ILE A 7 -22.69 26.09 -4.04
CA ILE A 7 -23.40 27.37 -4.08
C ILE A 7 -24.30 27.54 -2.84
N LYS A 8 -25.05 26.49 -2.47
CA LYS A 8 -25.96 26.52 -1.31
C LYS A 8 -25.24 26.77 0.01
N SER A 9 -24.06 26.18 0.20
CA SER A 9 -23.25 26.33 1.41
C SER A 9 -22.24 27.47 1.33
N GLN A 10 -22.28 28.30 0.28
CA GLN A 10 -21.35 29.41 0.05
C GLN A 10 -19.87 29.02 0.19
N ALA A 11 -19.55 27.78 -0.18
CA ALA A 11 -18.20 27.23 -0.05
C ALA A 11 -17.32 27.77 -1.18
N LEU A 12 -16.16 28.34 -0.84
CA LEU A 12 -15.21 28.92 -1.80
C LEU A 12 -14.45 27.84 -2.57
N SER A 13 -14.25 26.68 -1.93
CA SER A 13 -13.58 25.50 -2.48
C SER A 13 -14.42 24.22 -2.28
N ILE A 14 -13.95 23.08 -2.78
CA ILE A 14 -14.60 21.79 -2.51
C ILE A 14 -14.29 21.35 -1.07
N GLU A 15 -13.12 21.73 -0.58
CA GLU A 15 -12.61 21.44 0.76
C GLU A 15 -13.47 22.14 1.82
N ASP A 16 -14.00 23.32 1.52
CA ASP A 16 -14.95 24.05 2.39
C ASP A 16 -16.33 23.39 2.54
N LEU A 17 -16.60 22.33 1.75
CA LEU A 17 -17.77 21.48 1.96
C LEU A 17 -17.55 20.42 3.04
N LEU A 18 -16.30 20.18 3.43
CA LEU A 18 -15.96 19.19 4.44
C LEU A 18 -16.17 19.78 5.84
N PRO A 19 -16.59 18.95 6.81
CA PRO A 19 -16.60 19.33 8.22
C PRO A 19 -15.22 19.84 8.67
N GLU A 20 -15.20 20.79 9.61
CA GLU A 20 -13.99 21.45 10.12
C GLU A 20 -12.90 20.44 10.55
N ASN A 21 -13.30 19.42 11.31
CA ASN A 21 -12.41 18.36 11.77
C ASN A 21 -11.78 17.55 10.62
N VAL A 22 -12.44 17.44 9.46
CA VAL A 22 -11.89 16.76 8.29
C VAL A 22 -10.91 17.69 7.55
N ARG A 23 -11.19 18.99 7.51
CA ARG A 23 -10.29 19.99 6.91
C ARG A 23 -8.99 20.09 7.69
N GLU A 24 -9.05 20.11 9.02
CA GLU A 24 -7.87 20.07 9.89
C GLU A 24 -7.00 18.84 9.59
N VAL A 25 -7.60 17.65 9.49
CA VAL A 25 -6.87 16.41 9.12
C VAL A 25 -6.23 16.50 7.73
N GLN A 26 -6.89 17.15 6.76
CA GLN A 26 -6.32 17.33 5.41
C GLN A 26 -5.16 18.32 5.38
N GLN A 27 -5.15 19.34 6.25
CA GLN A 27 -4.02 20.26 6.38
C GLN A 27 -2.75 19.51 6.84
N HIS A 28 -2.91 18.42 7.59
CA HIS A 28 -1.82 17.51 7.99
C HIS A 28 -1.56 16.37 6.98
N SER A 29 -2.08 16.44 5.75
CA SER A 29 -1.83 15.41 4.72
C SER A 29 -0.33 15.23 4.39
N ALA A 30 0.48 16.27 4.60
CA ALA A 30 1.94 16.21 4.48
C ALA A 30 2.61 15.37 5.59
N GLU A 31 1.91 15.13 6.70
CA GLU A 31 2.37 14.40 7.88
C GLU A 31 1.84 12.97 7.95
N LEU A 32 1.29 12.45 6.84
CA LEU A 32 0.85 11.07 6.78
C LEU A 32 2.02 10.09 7.00
N PRO A 33 1.84 9.05 7.83
CA PRO A 33 2.83 8.01 8.00
C PRO A 33 3.26 7.41 6.66
N VAL A 34 4.50 6.94 6.60
CA VAL A 34 5.02 6.20 5.46
C VAL A 34 4.62 4.75 5.63
N TYR A 35 3.94 4.21 4.64
CA TYR A 35 3.45 2.85 4.61
C TYR A 35 4.29 2.06 3.60
N ALA A 36 4.98 1.02 4.08
CA ALA A 36 5.79 0.15 3.23
C ALA A 36 5.41 -1.30 3.45
N TRP A 37 4.85 -1.95 2.43
CA TRP A 37 4.52 -3.38 2.55
C TRP A 37 5.66 -4.26 2.03
N ILE A 38 5.84 -5.40 2.69
CA ILE A 38 6.92 -6.36 2.46
C ILE A 38 6.51 -7.34 1.37
N ASN A 39 7.39 -7.50 0.38
CA ASN A 39 7.23 -8.45 -0.71
C ASN A 39 7.55 -9.88 -0.26
N LEU A 40 6.56 -10.57 0.30
CA LEU A 40 6.74 -11.92 0.84
C LEU A 40 7.13 -13.00 -0.19
N ILE A 41 7.11 -12.67 -1.49
CA ILE A 41 7.64 -13.55 -2.54
C ILE A 41 9.16 -13.51 -2.61
N LYS A 42 9.78 -12.35 -2.30
CA LYS A 42 11.23 -12.13 -2.46
C LYS A 42 12.01 -12.16 -1.16
N THR A 43 11.34 -12.01 -0.02
CA THR A 43 11.93 -11.89 1.30
C THR A 43 10.90 -12.34 2.34
N ASP A 44 11.33 -12.49 3.59
CA ASP A 44 10.44 -12.74 4.72
C ASP A 44 10.37 -11.52 5.67
N MET A 45 9.47 -11.60 6.65
CA MET A 45 9.28 -10.55 7.64
C MET A 45 10.54 -10.33 8.49
N GLU A 46 11.16 -11.41 9.00
CA GLU A 46 12.27 -11.32 9.95
C GLU A 46 13.49 -10.68 9.30
N SER A 47 13.81 -11.05 8.05
CA SER A 47 14.88 -10.45 7.27
C SER A 47 14.73 -8.92 7.16
N ILE A 48 13.53 -8.42 6.88
CA ILE A 48 13.29 -6.98 6.76
C ILE A 48 13.30 -6.27 8.11
N LEU A 49 12.71 -6.90 9.13
CA LEU A 49 12.73 -6.36 10.49
C LEU A 49 14.16 -6.23 11.00
N ASN A 50 15.00 -7.25 10.77
CA ASN A 50 16.41 -7.27 11.15
C ASN A 50 17.20 -6.12 10.49
N VAL A 51 16.96 -5.83 9.21
CA VAL A 51 17.59 -4.68 8.53
C VAL A 51 17.24 -3.38 9.25
N PHE A 52 15.96 -3.17 9.58
CA PHE A 52 15.57 -1.93 10.24
C PHE A 52 16.08 -1.84 11.69
N GLU A 53 16.05 -2.94 12.43
CA GLU A 53 16.46 -2.98 13.84
C GLU A 53 17.98 -2.88 14.01
N ASN A 54 18.74 -3.62 13.22
CA ASN A 54 20.19 -3.77 13.40
C ASN A 54 21.01 -2.87 12.49
N ASP A 55 20.69 -2.78 11.20
CA ASP A 55 21.49 -2.00 10.24
C ASP A 55 21.09 -0.52 10.28
N GLU A 56 19.80 -0.24 10.25
CA GLU A 56 19.25 1.12 10.24
C GLU A 56 19.04 1.72 11.65
N GLN A 57 19.31 0.92 12.70
CA GLN A 57 19.24 1.26 14.12
C GLN A 57 17.91 1.87 14.55
N MET A 58 16.81 1.35 13.99
CA MET A 58 15.45 1.78 14.33
C MET A 58 14.85 0.90 15.42
N LYS A 59 14.06 1.48 16.30
CA LYS A 59 13.35 0.73 17.34
C LYS A 59 11.98 0.28 16.86
N ARG A 60 11.66 -0.99 17.02
CA ARG A 60 10.31 -1.48 16.76
C ARG A 60 9.33 -1.04 17.86
N ALA A 61 8.36 -0.23 17.48
CA ALA A 61 7.25 0.22 18.30
C ALA A 61 6.13 -0.83 18.34
N LYS A 62 5.28 -0.77 19.37
CA LYS A 62 4.14 -1.71 19.51
C LYS A 62 2.97 -1.34 18.61
N ASN A 63 2.70 -0.04 18.46
CA ASN A 63 1.57 0.48 17.70
C ASN A 63 1.82 1.96 17.32
N SER A 64 0.82 2.60 16.73
CA SER A 64 0.90 3.97 16.24
C SER A 64 1.13 5.05 17.31
N SER A 65 0.84 4.80 18.59
CA SER A 65 1.06 5.78 19.66
C SER A 65 2.54 6.09 19.88
N ASP A 66 3.41 5.13 19.55
CA ASP A 66 4.84 5.19 19.85
C ASP A 66 5.66 5.51 18.58
N ILE A 67 5.00 5.99 17.52
CA ILE A 67 5.67 6.30 16.26
C ILE A 67 6.41 7.64 16.34
N ASP A 68 7.69 7.61 15.99
CA ASP A 68 8.60 8.74 16.00
C ASP A 68 9.64 8.61 14.87
N LYS A 69 10.58 9.57 14.81
CA LYS A 69 11.59 9.61 13.74
C LYS A 69 12.57 8.44 13.76
N ARG A 70 12.63 7.60 14.79
CA ARG A 70 13.56 6.47 14.92
C ARG A 70 12.86 5.14 15.17
N THR A 71 11.55 5.11 15.02
CA THR A 71 10.75 3.91 15.24
C THR A 71 9.99 3.54 13.98
N PHE A 72 9.59 2.28 13.94
CA PHE A 72 8.63 1.75 12.99
C PHE A 72 7.78 0.70 13.69
N TYR A 73 6.61 0.38 13.17
CA TYR A 73 5.81 -0.72 13.70
C TYR A 73 5.20 -1.55 12.56
N VAL A 74 4.77 -2.77 12.90
CA VAL A 74 4.03 -3.65 11.99
C VAL A 74 2.54 -3.38 12.19
N ASP A 75 1.81 -3.07 11.12
CA ASP A 75 0.39 -2.77 11.20
C ASP A 75 -0.41 -3.98 11.68
N TYR A 76 -1.36 -3.74 12.59
CA TYR A 76 -2.19 -4.80 13.16
C TYR A 76 -3.16 -5.41 12.14
N HIS A 77 -3.65 -4.63 11.18
CA HIS A 77 -4.66 -5.10 10.22
C HIS A 77 -4.02 -5.74 8.98
N CYS A 78 -2.80 -5.33 8.64
CA CYS A 78 -2.06 -5.77 7.46
C CYS A 78 -0.71 -6.36 7.90
N SER A 79 -0.62 -7.68 8.00
CA SER A 79 0.50 -8.38 8.66
C SER A 79 1.87 -8.18 8.00
N ASN A 80 1.91 -7.79 6.73
CA ASN A 80 3.14 -7.49 5.98
C ASN A 80 3.36 -5.99 5.77
N LEU A 81 2.67 -5.12 6.50
CA LEU A 81 2.79 -3.66 6.35
C LEU A 81 3.62 -3.06 7.48
N LEU A 82 4.71 -2.38 7.13
CA LEU A 82 5.47 -1.53 8.03
C LEU A 82 4.98 -0.08 7.95
N VAL A 83 5.00 0.59 9.09
CA VAL A 83 4.59 1.99 9.22
C VAL A 83 5.72 2.78 9.87
N PHE A 84 6.11 3.88 9.22
CA PHE A 84 7.16 4.78 9.66
C PHE A 84 6.62 6.21 9.81
N HIS A 85 7.28 7.01 10.64
CA HIS A 85 6.97 8.42 10.77
C HIS A 85 7.15 9.16 9.43
N TYR A 86 6.30 10.14 9.14
CA TYR A 86 6.24 10.83 7.84
C TYR A 86 7.58 11.42 7.39
N THR A 87 8.40 11.89 8.34
CA THR A 87 9.74 12.43 8.06
C THR A 87 10.71 11.41 7.46
N GLN A 88 10.42 10.11 7.58
CA GLN A 88 11.25 9.04 7.01
C GLN A 88 10.99 8.83 5.51
N LYS A 89 10.00 9.51 4.91
CA LYS A 89 9.56 9.26 3.53
C LYS A 89 10.71 9.23 2.51
N GLN A 90 11.59 10.22 2.54
CA GLN A 90 12.72 10.27 1.61
C GLN A 90 13.75 9.18 1.89
N ARG A 91 14.07 8.91 3.16
CA ARG A 91 15.03 7.85 3.54
C ARG A 91 14.54 6.49 3.08
N ILE A 92 13.29 6.14 3.37
CA ILE A 92 12.71 4.85 2.97
C ILE A 92 12.57 4.75 1.45
N ALA A 93 12.13 5.82 0.77
CA ALA A 93 12.00 5.81 -0.69
C ALA A 93 13.32 5.58 -1.43
N ASN A 94 14.44 6.03 -0.85
CA ASN A 94 15.78 5.85 -1.41
C ASN A 94 16.49 4.59 -0.89
N HIS A 95 15.86 3.82 -0.02
CA HIS A 95 16.45 2.62 0.57
C HIS A 95 16.58 1.49 -0.46
N TYR A 96 17.65 0.69 -0.37
CA TYR A 96 17.89 -0.40 -1.33
C TYR A 96 16.75 -1.42 -1.34
N LEU A 97 16.11 -1.67 -0.19
CA LEU A 97 14.92 -2.54 -0.11
C LEU A 97 13.78 -2.08 -1.04
N VAL A 98 13.60 -0.78 -1.28
CA VAL A 98 12.59 -0.27 -2.23
C VAL A 98 13.09 -0.43 -3.67
N ARG A 99 14.34 -0.06 -3.93
CA ARG A 99 14.98 -0.19 -5.25
C ARG A 99 14.98 -1.64 -5.74
N ASP A 100 15.23 -2.57 -4.84
CA ASP A 100 15.36 -4.01 -5.12
C ASP A 100 14.00 -4.74 -5.00
N HIS A 101 12.90 -3.99 -4.85
CA HIS A 101 11.52 -4.48 -4.81
C HIS A 101 11.23 -5.47 -3.66
N LEU A 102 11.89 -5.28 -2.52
CA LEU A 102 11.64 -6.00 -1.27
C LEU A 102 10.61 -5.26 -0.41
N LEU A 103 10.52 -3.94 -0.57
CA LEU A 103 9.52 -3.06 0.04
C LEU A 103 8.81 -2.21 -1.02
N TYR A 104 7.54 -1.92 -0.79
CA TYR A 104 6.77 -1.02 -1.64
C TYR A 104 6.08 0.06 -0.84
N LEU A 105 6.31 1.31 -1.25
CA LEU A 105 5.62 2.45 -0.68
C LEU A 105 4.26 2.63 -1.34
N GLN A 106 3.19 2.41 -0.58
CA GLN A 106 1.81 2.61 -1.01
C GLN A 106 0.96 3.04 0.15
N ASP A 107 -0.12 3.79 -0.11
CA ASP A 107 -1.07 4.14 0.93
C ASP A 107 -1.66 2.90 1.64
N LYS A 108 -2.02 3.08 2.91
CA LYS A 108 -2.64 2.00 3.71
C LYS A 108 -3.94 1.49 3.10
N SER A 109 -4.72 2.35 2.44
CA SER A 109 -5.98 1.97 1.80
C SER A 109 -5.80 0.92 0.69
N SER A 110 -4.69 0.96 -0.04
CA SER A 110 -4.33 -0.05 -1.03
C SER A 110 -4.05 -1.39 -0.37
N CYS A 111 -3.44 -1.38 0.83
CA CYS A 111 -3.12 -2.59 1.56
C CYS A 111 -4.35 -3.24 2.21
N ILE A 112 -5.21 -2.43 2.83
CA ILE A 112 -6.35 -2.94 3.59
C ILE A 112 -7.37 -3.66 2.69
N ALA A 113 -7.55 -3.19 1.46
CA ALA A 113 -8.47 -3.82 0.51
C ALA A 113 -8.02 -5.26 0.16
N ALA A 114 -6.73 -5.46 -0.10
CA ALA A 114 -6.18 -6.78 -0.42
C ALA A 114 -6.22 -7.73 0.78
N HIS A 115 -5.85 -7.25 1.99
CA HIS A 115 -5.94 -8.03 3.23
C HIS A 115 -7.40 -8.38 3.60
N SER A 116 -8.34 -7.47 3.33
CA SER A 116 -9.76 -7.74 3.55
C SER A 116 -10.27 -8.80 2.59
N LEU A 117 -9.92 -8.70 1.30
CA LEU A 117 -10.26 -9.72 0.31
C LEU A 117 -9.72 -11.09 0.73
N ARG A 118 -8.45 -11.14 1.17
CA ARG A 118 -7.80 -12.39 1.59
C ARG A 118 -8.56 -13.14 2.70
N LYS A 119 -9.21 -12.40 3.61
CA LYS A 119 -10.03 -12.97 4.69
C LYS A 119 -11.40 -13.47 4.21
N LEU A 120 -11.90 -13.00 3.07
CA LEU A 120 -13.22 -13.31 2.54
C LEU A 120 -13.20 -14.44 1.51
N ILE A 121 -12.07 -14.64 0.82
CA ILE A 121 -11.92 -15.67 -0.21
C ILE A 121 -11.48 -17.02 0.37
N THR A 122 -11.94 -18.09 -0.24
CA THR A 122 -11.51 -19.47 0.01
C THR A 122 -10.47 -19.93 -1.01
N ARG A 123 -9.89 -21.12 -0.79
CA ARG A 123 -8.80 -21.67 -1.59
C ARG A 123 -9.08 -21.77 -3.10
N LYS A 124 -10.35 -21.83 -3.52
CA LYS A 124 -10.74 -22.04 -4.92
C LYS A 124 -11.47 -20.86 -5.54
N ASP A 125 -11.66 -19.77 -4.80
CA ASP A 125 -12.37 -18.61 -5.31
C ASP A 125 -11.49 -17.86 -6.32
N ASN A 126 -12.05 -17.53 -7.49
CA ASN A 126 -11.36 -16.71 -8.48
C ASN A 126 -11.61 -15.23 -8.20
N ILE A 127 -10.63 -14.40 -8.54
CA ILE A 127 -10.64 -12.96 -8.26
C ILE A 127 -10.76 -12.22 -9.59
N CYS A 128 -11.69 -11.26 -9.66
CA CYS A 128 -11.81 -10.35 -10.80
C CYS A 128 -11.39 -8.93 -10.36
N LEU A 129 -10.36 -8.39 -11.00
CA LEU A 129 -9.86 -7.03 -10.77
C LEU A 129 -10.22 -6.16 -11.97
N ALA A 130 -11.29 -5.36 -11.85
CA ALA A 130 -11.88 -4.63 -12.98
C ALA A 130 -11.09 -3.37 -13.45
N TYR A 131 -10.09 -2.92 -12.69
CA TYR A 131 -9.30 -1.73 -13.03
C TYR A 131 -7.84 -1.86 -12.60
N VAL A 132 -6.98 -2.29 -13.53
CA VAL A 132 -5.53 -2.35 -13.32
C VAL A 132 -4.85 -1.17 -13.99
N SER A 133 -4.45 -0.18 -13.20
CA SER A 133 -3.76 1.02 -13.70
C SER A 133 -2.24 0.92 -13.72
N GLY A 134 -1.62 0.20 -12.77
CA GLY A 134 -0.16 0.24 -12.58
C GLY A 134 0.47 -0.99 -11.93
N GLY A 135 -0.26 -2.10 -11.86
CA GLY A 135 0.25 -3.42 -11.44
C GLY A 135 0.53 -3.62 -9.94
N LEU A 136 0.75 -2.57 -9.15
CA LEU A 136 1.15 -2.74 -7.73
C LEU A 136 0.07 -3.39 -6.86
N PHE A 137 -1.21 -3.01 -7.03
CA PHE A 137 -2.29 -3.65 -6.29
C PHE A 137 -2.47 -5.12 -6.70
N LEU A 138 -2.35 -5.41 -8.00
CA LEU A 138 -2.35 -6.76 -8.52
C LEU A 138 -1.19 -7.58 -7.95
N GLN A 139 -0.01 -6.98 -7.79
CA GLN A 139 1.13 -7.62 -7.12
C GLN A 139 0.80 -7.97 -5.66
N LEU A 140 0.24 -7.03 -4.91
CA LEU A 140 -0.13 -7.29 -3.52
C LEU A 140 -1.15 -8.43 -3.42
N LEU A 141 -2.11 -8.50 -4.33
CA LEU A 141 -3.02 -9.64 -4.42
C LEU A 141 -2.27 -10.95 -4.68
N LEU A 142 -1.40 -10.99 -5.70
CA LEU A 142 -0.61 -12.17 -6.03
C LEU A 142 0.21 -12.68 -4.83
N VAL A 143 0.81 -11.77 -4.06
CA VAL A 143 1.55 -12.10 -2.83
C VAL A 143 0.63 -12.70 -1.76
N LEU A 144 -0.52 -12.08 -1.51
CA LEU A 144 -1.44 -12.51 -0.44
C LEU A 144 -2.21 -13.78 -0.77
N THR A 145 -2.37 -14.09 -2.05
CA THR A 145 -3.08 -15.29 -2.53
C THR A 145 -2.13 -16.32 -3.10
N ASP A 146 -0.84 -16.25 -2.76
CA ASP A 146 0.14 -17.17 -3.34
C ASP A 146 -0.12 -18.63 -2.92
N ASP A 147 -0.63 -18.81 -1.71
CA ASP A 147 -0.98 -20.12 -1.14
C ASP A 147 -2.34 -20.68 -1.61
N LEU A 148 -3.06 -19.95 -2.47
CA LEU A 148 -4.38 -20.33 -2.97
C LEU A 148 -4.32 -20.91 -4.38
N GLU A 149 -5.33 -21.72 -4.72
CA GLU A 149 -5.58 -22.24 -6.08
C GLU A 149 -6.46 -21.28 -6.89
N SER A 150 -6.44 -20.00 -6.52
CA SER A 150 -7.23 -18.92 -7.11
C SER A 150 -6.59 -18.42 -8.39
N LYS A 151 -7.41 -18.14 -9.42
CA LYS A 151 -6.99 -17.36 -10.59
C LYS A 151 -7.37 -15.89 -10.43
N ILE A 152 -6.49 -14.99 -10.85
CA ILE A 152 -6.76 -13.56 -10.87
C ILE A 152 -6.95 -13.11 -12.32
N TYR A 153 -8.16 -12.64 -12.64
CA TYR A 153 -8.49 -12.04 -13.92
C TYR A 153 -8.41 -10.52 -13.80
N ALA A 154 -7.43 -9.92 -14.48
CA ALA A 154 -7.16 -8.50 -14.46
C ALA A 154 -7.70 -7.81 -15.72
N PHE A 155 -8.48 -6.75 -15.54
CA PHE A 155 -9.10 -5.96 -16.60
C PHE A 155 -8.81 -4.46 -16.43
N GLY A 156 -9.04 -3.68 -17.49
CA GLY A 156 -8.94 -2.22 -17.45
C GLY A 156 -7.62 -1.64 -18.00
N ALA A 157 -6.74 -2.48 -18.55
CA ALA A 157 -5.63 -2.00 -19.35
C ALA A 157 -6.14 -1.24 -20.58
N ARG A 158 -5.50 -0.12 -20.93
CA ARG A 158 -5.99 0.80 -21.97
C ARG A 158 -5.44 0.52 -23.37
N SER A 159 -4.39 -0.28 -23.46
CA SER A 159 -3.69 -0.65 -24.69
C SER A 159 -2.84 -1.90 -24.47
N ASP A 160 -2.41 -2.54 -25.56
CA ASP A 160 -1.47 -3.68 -25.50
C ASP A 160 -0.12 -3.29 -24.87
N GLU A 161 0.32 -2.06 -25.07
CA GLU A 161 1.52 -1.51 -24.42
C GLU A 161 1.34 -1.47 -22.90
N ASN A 162 0.19 -0.97 -22.44
CA ASN A 162 -0.13 -0.95 -21.01
C ASN A 162 -0.21 -2.37 -20.42
N ILE A 163 -0.72 -3.36 -21.17
CA ILE A 163 -0.69 -4.77 -20.76
C ILE A 163 0.75 -5.24 -20.57
N ARG A 164 1.64 -5.00 -21.55
CA ARG A 164 3.05 -5.39 -21.46
C ARG A 164 3.76 -4.74 -20.29
N ASP A 165 3.50 -3.47 -20.02
CA ASP A 165 4.08 -2.75 -18.88
C ASP A 165 3.63 -3.37 -17.55
N ILE A 166 2.35 -3.73 -17.43
CA ILE A 166 1.81 -4.39 -16.23
C ILE A 166 2.47 -5.78 -16.08
N GLN A 167 2.55 -6.58 -17.14
CA GLN A 167 3.17 -7.91 -17.11
C GLN A 167 4.67 -7.83 -16.77
N ALA A 168 5.40 -6.93 -17.41
CA ALA A 168 6.82 -6.70 -17.13
C ALA A 168 7.04 -6.29 -15.68
N LYS A 169 6.15 -5.45 -15.15
CA LYS A 169 6.18 -5.04 -13.75
C LYS A 169 5.89 -6.20 -12.82
N ILE A 170 4.81 -6.97 -13.01
CA ILE A 170 4.54 -8.16 -12.18
C ILE A 170 5.74 -9.12 -12.14
N LYS A 171 6.36 -9.35 -13.31
CA LYS A 171 7.56 -10.19 -13.42
C LYS A 171 8.76 -9.62 -12.67
N SER A 172 9.03 -8.30 -12.77
CA SER A 172 10.15 -7.67 -12.06
C SER A 172 9.98 -7.71 -10.54
N LEU A 173 8.73 -7.82 -10.08
CA LEU A 173 8.35 -7.89 -8.67
C LEU A 173 8.38 -9.33 -8.11
N GLY A 174 8.68 -10.32 -8.96
CA GLY A 174 8.89 -11.72 -8.58
C GLY A 174 7.64 -12.60 -8.64
N ALA A 175 6.47 -12.04 -8.95
CA ALA A 175 5.28 -12.87 -9.15
C ALA A 175 5.24 -13.45 -10.58
N SER A 176 4.75 -14.67 -10.70
CA SER A 176 4.45 -15.31 -11.98
C SER A 176 2.97 -15.17 -12.32
N GLU A 177 2.66 -15.16 -13.62
CA GLU A 177 1.29 -15.34 -14.09
C GLU A 177 0.76 -16.70 -13.61
N LYS A 178 -0.44 -16.73 -13.01
CA LYS A 178 -1.14 -17.94 -12.52
C LYS A 178 -2.38 -18.21 -13.36
#